data_AF-A0A0N4YQW0-F1
#
_entry.id   AF-A0A0N4YQW0-F1
#
_cell.length_a   1.000
_cell.length_b   1.000
_cell.length_c   1.000
_cell.angle_alpha   90.00
_cell.angle_beta   90.00
_cell.angle_gamma   90.00
#
_symmetry.space_group_name_H-M   'P 1'
#
loop_
_entity.id
_entity.type
_entity.pdbx_description
1 polymer ?
#
loop_
_entity_poly.entity_id
_entity_poly.type
_entity_poly.pdbx_seq_one_letter_code
_entity_poly.pdbx_strand_id
1 'polypeptide(L)'
;MWNPELREELVLKIEKTADVLAADDYPSDEILVGRAGFLSGVLWIRQAYGSNLVSDSCVQKVLSAMISSGKRYSSRHKSPSALMYDYHGTEYLGAAHGLAGILQTALGERGDDQLVHWCHGAAGVILLCLTLWKRYGDQKYFKAALRCGELIWNKGVLKKGPGICHGVGGNGA
;
A
#
# COMPACT_ATOMS: atom_id res chain seq x y z
N MET A 1 -18.24 16.59 22.31
CA MET A 1 -17.72 17.97 22.35
C MET A 1 -16.29 17.93 21.82
N TRP A 2 -16.01 18.68 20.74
CA TRP A 2 -14.70 18.72 20.06
C TRP A 2 -13.71 19.50 20.93
N ASN A 3 -12.55 18.93 21.29
CA ASN A 3 -11.50 19.63 22.05
C ASN A 3 -10.42 20.16 21.09
N PRO A 4 -10.32 21.48 20.86
CA PRO A 4 -9.33 22.06 19.95
C PRO A 4 -7.87 21.83 20.38
N GLU A 5 -7.58 21.88 21.67
CA GLU A 5 -6.23 21.67 22.22
C GLU A 5 -5.76 20.24 21.96
N LEU A 6 -6.64 19.26 22.17
CA LEU A 6 -6.36 17.85 21.88
C LEU A 6 -6.10 17.64 20.37
N ARG A 7 -6.81 18.37 19.50
CA ARG A 7 -6.60 18.30 18.05
C ARG A 7 -5.21 18.81 17.67
N GLU A 8 -4.81 19.96 18.19
CA GLU A 8 -3.48 20.53 17.94
C GLU A 8 -2.38 19.61 18.46
N GLU A 9 -2.54 19.06 19.66
CA GLU A 9 -1.59 18.10 20.24
C GLU A 9 -1.44 16.85 19.36
N LEU A 10 -2.54 16.29 18.84
CA LEU A 10 -2.50 15.13 17.95
C LEU A 10 -1.82 15.44 16.61
N VAL A 11 -2.10 16.60 16.02
CA VAL A 11 -1.42 17.05 14.79
C VAL A 11 0.09 17.19 15.03
N LEU A 12 0.49 17.80 16.14
CA LEU A 12 1.90 17.91 16.51
C LEU A 12 2.57 16.55 16.70
N LYS A 13 1.87 15.56 17.28
CA LYS A 13 2.37 14.19 17.38
C LYS A 13 2.57 13.55 16.01
N ILE A 14 1.60 13.70 15.10
CA ILE A 14 1.70 13.20 13.72
C ILE A 14 2.93 13.81 13.02
N GLU A 15 3.11 15.12 13.11
CA GLU A 15 4.24 15.83 12.50
C GLU A 15 5.60 15.33 13.03
N LYS A 16 5.72 15.13 14.35
CA LYS A 16 6.92 14.58 14.98
C LYS A 16 7.17 13.12 14.59
N THR A 17 6.13 12.30 14.52
CA THR A 17 6.25 10.91 14.05
C THR A 17 6.77 10.86 12.61
N ALA A 18 6.35 11.80 11.76
CA ALA A 18 6.87 11.90 10.40
C ALA A 18 8.38 12.19 10.34
N ASP A 19 8.94 12.93 11.30
CA ASP A 19 10.39 13.15 11.38
C ASP A 19 11.14 11.85 11.69
N VAL A 20 10.61 11.04 12.63
CA VAL A 20 11.17 9.72 12.95
C VAL A 20 11.08 8.78 11.74
N LEU A 21 9.95 8.77 11.05
CA LEU A 21 9.72 7.94 9.87
C LEU A 21 10.59 8.36 8.69
N ALA A 22 10.91 9.65 8.56
CA ALA A 22 11.75 10.15 7.48
C ALA A 22 13.24 9.77 7.64
N ALA A 23 13.65 9.24 8.80
CA ALA A 23 15.01 8.79 9.03
C ALA A 23 15.40 7.68 8.03
N ASP A 24 16.65 7.73 7.54
CA ASP A 24 17.13 6.82 6.50
C ASP A 24 17.23 5.36 6.94
N ASP A 25 17.40 5.12 8.24
CA ASP A 25 17.54 3.82 8.90
C ASP A 25 16.21 3.26 9.45
N TYR A 26 15.08 3.93 9.18
CA TYR A 26 13.78 3.43 9.61
C TYR A 26 13.49 2.05 8.97
N PRO A 27 13.04 1.05 9.76
CA PRO A 27 13.20 -0.36 9.41
C PRO A 27 12.10 -0.94 8.49
N SER A 28 11.04 -0.19 8.18
CA SER A 28 9.92 -0.73 7.41
C SER A 28 9.21 0.31 6.54
N ASP A 29 8.88 -0.10 5.32
CA ASP A 29 8.06 0.68 4.38
C ASP A 29 6.64 0.10 4.21
N GLU A 30 6.29 -1.01 4.88
CA GLU A 30 5.00 -1.69 4.66
C GLU A 30 3.78 -1.04 5.37
N ILE A 31 2.59 -1.59 5.15
CA ILE A 31 1.32 -0.93 5.49
C ILE A 31 0.93 -1.07 6.97
N LEU A 32 1.36 -2.12 7.67
CA LEU A 32 0.88 -2.40 9.03
C LEU A 32 1.71 -1.71 10.11
N VAL A 33 3.02 -1.61 9.91
CA VAL A 33 3.97 -1.07 10.88
C VAL A 33 4.97 -0.07 10.26
N GLY A 34 4.93 0.16 8.95
CA GLY A 34 5.88 0.98 8.23
C GLY A 34 5.37 2.34 7.76
N ARG A 35 6.20 3.01 6.96
CA ARG A 35 5.92 4.34 6.40
C ARG A 35 4.63 4.41 5.57
N ALA A 36 4.27 3.34 4.84
CA ALA A 36 3.04 3.30 4.04
C ALA A 36 1.78 3.35 4.92
N GLY A 37 1.78 2.67 6.07
CA GLY A 37 0.68 2.69 7.02
C GLY A 37 0.44 4.09 7.58
N PHE A 38 1.52 4.74 7.99
CA PHE A 38 1.49 6.12 8.45
C PHE A 38 0.92 7.08 7.38
N LEU A 39 1.45 7.02 6.15
CA LEU A 39 0.96 7.88 5.06
C LEU A 39 -0.52 7.64 4.76
N SER A 40 -0.97 6.39 4.78
CA SER A 40 -2.38 6.05 4.56
C SER A 40 -3.27 6.68 5.63
N GLY A 41 -2.85 6.63 6.90
CA GLY A 41 -3.54 7.32 8.00
C GLY A 41 -3.57 8.84 7.82
N VAL A 42 -2.43 9.47 7.48
CA VAL A 42 -2.35 10.91 7.25
C VAL A 42 -3.24 11.36 6.09
N LEU A 43 -3.20 10.65 4.97
CA LEU A 43 -4.04 10.96 3.80
C LEU A 43 -5.52 10.82 4.12
N TRP A 44 -5.91 9.80 4.88
CA TRP A 44 -7.28 9.63 5.35
C TRP A 44 -7.71 10.80 6.25
N ILE A 45 -6.86 11.22 7.21
CA ILE A 45 -7.14 12.38 8.07
C ILE A 45 -7.33 13.65 7.23
N ARG A 46 -6.43 13.89 6.26
CA ARG A 46 -6.52 15.05 5.36
C ARG A 46 -7.79 15.02 4.51
N GLN A 47 -8.22 13.83 4.08
CA GLN A 47 -9.47 13.66 3.34
C GLN A 47 -10.71 13.90 4.22
N ALA A 48 -10.71 13.39 5.46
CA ALA A 48 -11.88 13.43 6.33
C ALA A 48 -12.05 14.77 7.07
N TYR A 49 -10.95 15.43 7.44
CA TYR A 49 -10.98 16.58 8.37
C TYR A 49 -10.36 17.86 7.82
N GLY A 50 -9.85 17.83 6.58
CA GLY A 50 -9.33 18.99 5.87
C GLY A 50 -7.93 18.78 5.34
N SER A 51 -7.72 19.14 4.07
CA SER A 51 -6.49 18.89 3.34
C SER A 51 -5.26 19.54 3.96
N ASN A 52 -5.41 20.58 4.78
CA ASN A 52 -4.30 21.34 5.32
C ASN A 52 -4.06 21.05 6.82
N LEU A 53 -4.80 20.10 7.40
CA LEU A 53 -4.71 19.79 8.83
C LEU A 53 -3.37 19.18 9.22
N VAL A 54 -2.82 18.32 8.36
CA VAL A 54 -1.45 17.80 8.45
C VAL A 54 -0.69 18.40 7.28
N SER A 55 0.53 18.87 7.53
CA SER A 55 1.29 19.66 6.55
C SER A 55 1.65 18.86 5.30
N ASP A 56 1.80 19.56 4.16
CA ASP A 56 2.35 18.94 2.96
C ASP A 56 3.78 18.45 3.17
N SER A 57 4.55 19.17 3.99
CA SER A 57 5.91 18.77 4.40
C SER A 57 5.92 17.39 5.07
N CYS A 58 4.98 17.12 5.98
CA CYS A 58 4.76 15.81 6.61
C CYS A 58 4.65 14.68 5.58
N VAL A 59 3.77 14.86 4.60
CA VAL A 59 3.54 13.85 3.56
C VAL A 59 4.76 13.72 2.65
N GLN A 60 5.33 14.84 2.20
CA GLN A 60 6.44 14.86 1.27
C GLN A 60 7.71 14.23 1.84
N LYS A 61 8.06 14.49 3.10
CA LYS A 61 9.28 13.92 3.70
C LYS A 61 9.19 12.40 3.86
N VAL A 62 8.06 11.88 4.34
CA VAL A 62 7.86 10.43 4.49
C VAL A 62 7.80 9.74 3.13
N LEU A 63 7.08 10.31 2.16
CA LEU A 63 7.02 9.76 0.80
C LEU A 63 8.40 9.76 0.13
N SER A 64 9.18 10.83 0.31
CA SER A 64 10.54 10.92 -0.25
C SER A 64 11.47 9.90 0.39
N ALA A 65 11.36 9.66 1.71
CA ALA A 65 12.10 8.62 2.41
C ALA A 65 11.73 7.22 1.88
N MET A 66 10.44 6.92 1.69
CA MET A 66 9.98 5.66 1.09
C MET A 66 10.52 5.43 -0.32
N ILE A 67 10.48 6.46 -1.18
CA ILE A 67 10.99 6.37 -2.56
C ILE A 67 12.51 6.14 -2.53
N SER A 68 13.23 6.86 -1.68
CA SER A 68 14.68 6.75 -1.56
C SER A 68 15.09 5.36 -1.04
N SER A 69 14.42 4.88 0.00
CA SER A 69 14.56 3.52 0.53
C SER A 69 14.37 2.46 -0.56
N GLY A 70 13.25 2.55 -1.32
CA GLY A 70 12.94 1.59 -2.37
C GLY A 70 13.92 1.58 -3.54
N LYS A 71 14.42 2.76 -3.93
CA LYS A 71 15.48 2.88 -4.95
C LYS A 71 16.79 2.26 -4.48
N ARG A 72 17.18 2.53 -3.22
CA ARG A 72 18.40 1.97 -2.62
C ARG A 72 18.33 0.44 -2.59
N TYR A 73 17.22 -0.11 -2.10
CA TYR A 73 17.04 -1.55 -2.03
C TYR A 73 17.06 -2.17 -3.44
N SER A 74 16.29 -1.63 -4.39
CA SER A 74 16.27 -2.10 -5.78
C SER A 74 17.68 -2.12 -6.40
N SER A 75 18.43 -1.03 -6.25
CA SER A 75 19.78 -0.91 -6.79
C SER A 75 20.74 -1.93 -6.16
N ARG A 76 20.66 -2.10 -4.83
CA ARG A 76 21.51 -3.03 -4.07
C ARG A 76 21.26 -4.49 -4.45
N HIS A 77 20.01 -4.86 -4.70
CA HIS A 77 19.62 -6.23 -5.03
C HIS A 77 19.52 -6.48 -6.54
N LYS A 78 19.85 -5.48 -7.37
CA LYS A 78 19.70 -5.52 -8.83
C LYS A 78 18.29 -5.94 -9.25
N SER A 79 17.29 -5.44 -8.52
CA SER A 79 15.89 -5.77 -8.77
C SER A 79 15.48 -5.33 -10.17
N PRO A 80 14.66 -6.12 -10.89
CA PRO A 80 14.09 -5.69 -12.17
C PRO A 80 13.07 -4.55 -12.01
N SER A 81 12.62 -4.27 -10.79
CA SER A 81 11.74 -3.15 -10.46
C SER A 81 12.53 -1.91 -10.06
N ALA A 82 12.09 -0.73 -10.53
CA ALA A 82 12.69 0.57 -10.15
C ALA A 82 12.58 0.88 -8.65
N LEU A 83 11.60 0.30 -7.95
CA LEU A 83 11.43 0.36 -6.49
C LEU A 83 11.29 -1.07 -5.96
N MET A 84 12.09 -1.46 -4.98
CA MET A 84 11.98 -2.77 -4.32
C MET A 84 12.00 -2.61 -2.79
N TYR A 85 11.28 -3.46 -2.05
CA TYR A 85 11.20 -3.40 -0.59
C TYR A 85 11.17 -4.82 -0.01
N ASP A 86 11.77 -5.00 1.17
CA ASP A 86 11.60 -6.20 1.98
C ASP A 86 11.00 -5.88 3.34
N TYR A 87 10.51 -6.92 4.00
CA TYR A 87 10.24 -6.90 5.42
C TYR A 87 10.74 -8.22 6.01
N HIS A 88 11.54 -8.16 7.07
CA HIS A 88 12.21 -9.33 7.65
C HIS A 88 12.93 -10.23 6.62
N GLY A 89 13.64 -9.63 5.64
CA GLY A 89 14.41 -10.38 4.65
C GLY A 89 13.57 -11.08 3.58
N THR A 90 12.26 -10.87 3.57
CA THR A 90 11.36 -11.38 2.55
C THR A 90 10.91 -10.24 1.64
N GLU A 91 11.22 -10.34 0.35
CA GLU A 91 10.65 -9.47 -0.68
C GLU A 91 9.16 -9.80 -0.80
N TYR A 92 8.33 -9.05 -0.10
CA TYR A 92 6.90 -9.25 -0.19
C TYR A 92 6.35 -8.59 -1.44
N LEU A 93 5.34 -9.25 -1.98
CA LEU A 93 4.61 -8.77 -3.12
C LEU A 93 3.16 -8.42 -2.68
N GLY A 94 2.43 -9.16 -1.84
CA GLY A 94 1.03 -8.78 -1.49
C GLY A 94 0.79 -7.34 -0.96
N ALA A 95 -0.44 -6.82 -1.10
CA ALA A 95 -0.80 -5.44 -0.69
C ALA A 95 -0.64 -5.14 0.81
N ALA A 96 -0.55 -6.16 1.67
CA ALA A 96 -0.21 -5.95 3.08
C ALA A 96 1.29 -5.74 3.30
N HIS A 97 2.16 -6.38 2.52
CA HIS A 97 3.58 -6.46 2.90
C HIS A 97 4.60 -6.10 1.82
N GLY A 98 4.23 -5.89 0.54
CA GLY A 98 5.18 -5.31 -0.44
C GLY A 98 4.64 -4.98 -1.84
N LEU A 99 5.43 -5.26 -2.90
CA LEU A 99 5.38 -4.56 -4.20
C LEU A 99 4.30 -4.89 -5.22
N ALA A 100 3.42 -5.81 -4.89
CA ALA A 100 2.16 -6.15 -5.52
C ALA A 100 0.94 -5.58 -4.79
N GLY A 101 1.02 -4.31 -4.43
CA GLY A 101 0.11 -3.42 -5.13
C GLY A 101 0.48 -3.33 -6.62
N ILE A 102 1.73 -2.94 -6.93
CA ILE A 102 2.11 -2.27 -8.19
C ILE A 102 2.68 -3.15 -9.30
N LEU A 103 3.35 -4.27 -9.01
CA LEU A 103 4.15 -4.96 -10.05
C LEU A 103 3.97 -6.48 -10.21
N GLN A 104 3.19 -7.20 -9.39
CA GLN A 104 2.99 -8.66 -9.61
C GLN A 104 2.00 -9.01 -10.73
N THR A 105 1.52 -8.02 -11.48
CA THR A 105 0.92 -8.29 -12.81
C THR A 105 1.97 -8.34 -13.92
N ALA A 106 3.22 -7.93 -13.66
CA ALA A 106 4.28 -7.97 -14.67
C ALA A 106 5.07 -9.29 -14.70
N LEU A 107 5.10 -10.10 -13.62
CA LEU A 107 6.08 -11.20 -13.48
C LEU A 107 5.61 -12.53 -12.83
N GLY A 108 4.32 -12.78 -12.55
CA GLY A 108 3.88 -14.00 -11.84
C GLY A 108 3.35 -15.13 -12.73
N GLU A 109 4.00 -16.28 -12.69
CA GLU A 109 3.82 -17.47 -13.53
C GLU A 109 2.47 -18.21 -13.39
N ARG A 110 2.20 -19.05 -14.39
CA ARG A 110 1.06 -19.96 -14.51
C ARG A 110 1.18 -21.11 -13.50
N GLY A 111 0.45 -21.04 -12.38
CA GLY A 111 0.33 -22.13 -11.41
C GLY A 111 -1.00 -22.08 -10.64
N ASP A 112 -1.46 -23.23 -10.14
CA ASP A 112 -2.77 -23.41 -9.48
C ASP A 112 -2.89 -22.79 -8.07
N ASP A 113 -1.77 -22.39 -7.45
CA ASP A 113 -1.72 -21.79 -6.10
C ASP A 113 -2.01 -20.27 -6.12
N GLN A 114 -3.18 -19.90 -6.62
CA GLN A 114 -3.62 -18.51 -6.67
C GLN A 114 -4.20 -18.07 -5.32
N LEU A 115 -3.46 -17.23 -4.59
CA LEU A 115 -3.99 -16.54 -3.41
C LEU A 115 -4.92 -15.40 -3.83
N VAL A 116 -6.13 -15.36 -3.24
CA VAL A 116 -7.14 -14.32 -3.47
C VAL A 116 -7.48 -13.69 -2.13
N HIS A 117 -6.56 -12.90 -1.58
CA HIS A 117 -6.74 -12.14 -0.35
C HIS A 117 -6.43 -10.66 -0.58
N TRP A 118 -7.00 -9.77 0.23
CA TRP A 118 -6.61 -8.36 0.24
C TRP A 118 -5.12 -8.21 0.56
N CYS A 119 -4.64 -8.94 1.58
CA CYS A 119 -3.24 -8.85 1.98
C CYS A 119 -2.26 -9.47 0.96
N HIS A 120 -2.69 -10.51 0.24
CA HIS A 120 -1.86 -11.26 -0.71
C HIS A 120 -2.74 -11.80 -1.84
N GLY A 121 -2.77 -11.11 -2.98
CA GLY A 121 -3.51 -11.58 -4.16
C GLY A 121 -4.30 -10.51 -4.91
N ALA A 122 -5.14 -10.97 -5.82
CA ALA A 122 -5.90 -10.13 -6.75
C ALA A 122 -6.77 -9.06 -6.06
N ALA A 123 -7.34 -9.37 -4.90
CA ALA A 123 -8.19 -8.43 -4.15
C ALA A 123 -7.43 -7.20 -3.63
N GLY A 124 -6.12 -7.31 -3.33
CA GLY A 124 -5.29 -6.15 -2.99
C GLY A 124 -4.80 -5.36 -4.22
N VAL A 125 -4.56 -6.06 -5.33
CA VAL A 125 -3.97 -5.48 -6.56
C VAL A 125 -4.98 -4.68 -7.38
N ILE A 126 -6.23 -5.14 -7.44
CA ILE A 126 -7.25 -4.55 -8.31
C ILE A 126 -7.44 -3.05 -8.08
N LEU A 127 -7.44 -2.60 -6.82
CA LEU A 127 -7.61 -1.19 -6.45
C LEU A 127 -6.48 -0.32 -6.98
N LEU A 128 -5.24 -0.81 -6.94
CA LEU A 128 -4.16 -0.07 -7.53
C LEU A 128 -4.30 -0.02 -9.05
N CYS A 129 -4.54 -1.15 -9.72
CA CYS A 129 -4.66 -1.15 -11.18
C CYS A 129 -5.73 -0.15 -11.64
N LEU A 130 -6.87 -0.09 -10.96
CA LEU A 130 -7.91 0.91 -11.21
C LEU A 130 -7.43 2.34 -10.94
N THR A 131 -6.66 2.57 -9.87
CA THR A 131 -6.08 3.87 -9.53
C THR A 131 -5.09 4.35 -10.59
N LEU A 132 -4.21 3.47 -11.06
CA LEU A 132 -3.24 3.75 -12.13
C LEU A 132 -3.95 4.01 -13.46
N TRP A 133 -4.98 3.24 -13.78
CA TRP A 133 -5.80 3.50 -14.96
C TRP A 133 -6.50 4.85 -14.88
N LYS A 134 -7.14 5.19 -13.77
CA LYS A 134 -7.78 6.49 -13.56
C LYS A 134 -6.79 7.65 -13.65
N ARG A 135 -5.54 7.45 -13.23
CA ARG A 135 -4.50 8.50 -13.23
C ARG A 135 -3.83 8.69 -14.59
N TYR A 136 -3.50 7.60 -15.28
CA TYR A 136 -2.67 7.63 -16.49
C TYR A 136 -3.42 7.30 -17.78
N GLY A 137 -4.64 6.75 -17.70
CA GLY A 137 -5.45 6.36 -18.87
C GLY A 137 -4.96 5.14 -19.65
N ASP A 138 -3.82 4.54 -19.25
CA ASP A 138 -3.22 3.41 -19.97
C ASP A 138 -4.04 2.13 -19.79
N GLN A 139 -4.46 1.55 -20.93
CA GLN A 139 -5.31 0.37 -21.01
C GLN A 139 -4.69 -0.88 -20.39
N LYS A 140 -3.37 -0.96 -20.25
CA LYS A 140 -2.73 -2.11 -19.59
C LYS A 140 -3.19 -2.25 -18.14
N TYR A 141 -3.41 -1.13 -17.45
CA TYR A 141 -3.86 -1.13 -16.06
C TYR A 141 -5.33 -1.54 -15.94
N PHE A 142 -6.17 -1.11 -16.89
CA PHE A 142 -7.57 -1.55 -16.92
C PHE A 142 -7.69 -3.05 -17.20
N LYS A 143 -6.92 -3.57 -18.18
CA LYS A 143 -6.87 -5.01 -18.48
C LYS A 143 -6.37 -5.83 -17.30
N ALA A 144 -5.38 -5.32 -16.55
CA ALA A 144 -4.91 -5.94 -15.30
C ALA A 144 -6.02 -5.98 -14.25
N ALA A 145 -6.71 -4.86 -14.02
CA ALA A 145 -7.83 -4.80 -13.08
C ALA A 145 -8.95 -5.77 -13.44
N LEU A 146 -9.28 -5.90 -14.73
CA LEU A 146 -10.29 -6.84 -15.21
C LEU A 146 -9.92 -8.30 -14.88
N ARG A 147 -8.66 -8.69 -15.13
CA ARG A 147 -8.17 -10.04 -14.77
C ARG A 147 -8.21 -10.29 -13.26
N CYS A 148 -7.89 -9.27 -12.45
CA CYS A 148 -8.05 -9.38 -11.00
C CYS A 148 -9.52 -9.60 -10.62
N GLY A 149 -10.45 -8.85 -11.23
CA GLY A 149 -11.89 -8.99 -11.03
C GLY A 149 -12.41 -10.37 -11.40
N GLU A 150 -12.00 -10.91 -12.55
CA GLU A 150 -12.34 -12.28 -12.97
C GLU A 150 -11.83 -13.34 -11.97
N LEU A 151 -10.60 -13.19 -11.50
CA LEU A 151 -10.03 -14.12 -10.51
C LEU A 151 -10.76 -14.04 -9.16
N ILE A 152 -11.09 -12.83 -8.69
CA ILE A 152 -11.88 -12.62 -7.47
C ILE A 152 -13.28 -13.20 -7.63
N TRP A 153 -13.93 -13.02 -8.78
CA TRP A 153 -15.24 -13.58 -9.04
C TRP A 153 -15.22 -15.12 -8.98
N ASN A 154 -14.22 -15.73 -9.61
CA ASN A 154 -14.13 -17.18 -9.73
C ASN A 154 -13.63 -17.88 -8.44
N LYS A 155 -12.79 -17.23 -7.64
CA LYS A 155 -12.09 -17.86 -6.49
C LYS A 155 -12.16 -17.08 -5.17
N GLY A 156 -12.83 -15.92 -5.14
CA GLY A 156 -12.85 -15.01 -3.99
C GLY A 156 -13.81 -15.39 -2.86
N VAL A 157 -14.66 -16.41 -3.06
CA VAL A 157 -15.51 -16.98 -1.99
C VAL A 157 -14.68 -17.97 -1.17
N LEU A 158 -13.98 -17.46 -0.16
CA LEU A 158 -13.03 -18.24 0.63
C LEU A 158 -13.70 -19.01 1.76
N LYS A 159 -13.30 -20.27 1.94
CA LYS A 159 -13.68 -21.09 3.10
C LYS A 159 -13.07 -20.60 4.43
N LYS A 160 -12.10 -19.67 4.36
CA LYS A 160 -11.36 -19.13 5.50
C LYS A 160 -12.21 -18.21 6.41
N GLY A 161 -13.33 -17.70 5.90
CA GLY A 161 -14.31 -16.94 6.66
C GLY A 161 -14.58 -15.53 6.12
N PRO A 162 -15.37 -14.72 6.85
CA PRO A 162 -15.87 -13.42 6.39
C PRO A 162 -14.89 -12.24 6.58
N GLY A 163 -13.68 -12.48 7.05
CA GLY A 163 -12.72 -11.41 7.39
C GLY A 163 -12.31 -10.51 6.21
N ILE A 164 -11.80 -9.32 6.53
CA ILE A 164 -11.38 -8.33 5.53
C ILE A 164 -9.98 -8.64 4.97
N CYS A 165 -9.03 -9.05 5.80
CA CYS A 165 -7.65 -9.24 5.35
C CYS A 165 -7.50 -10.42 4.36
N HIS A 166 -8.19 -11.53 4.64
CA HIS A 166 -8.09 -12.79 3.89
C HIS A 166 -9.40 -13.59 3.98
N GLY A 167 -10.51 -12.93 3.67
CA GLY A 167 -11.85 -13.51 3.72
C GLY A 167 -12.77 -12.84 2.70
N VAL A 168 -14.02 -13.31 2.64
CA VAL A 168 -14.98 -12.85 1.61
C VAL A 168 -15.32 -11.35 1.73
N GLY A 169 -15.26 -10.79 2.94
CA GLY A 169 -15.52 -9.36 3.16
C GLY A 169 -14.48 -8.46 2.49
N GLY A 170 -13.21 -8.87 2.45
CA GLY A 170 -12.17 -8.10 1.76
C GLY A 170 -12.16 -8.28 0.26
N ASN A 171 -12.58 -9.45 -0.21
CA ASN A 171 -12.63 -9.75 -1.64
C ASN A 171 -13.83 -9.08 -2.33
N GLY A 172 -14.91 -8.79 -1.59
CA GLY A 172 -16.10 -8.13 -2.12
C GLY A 172 -16.17 -6.62 -1.93
N ALA A 173 -15.14 -6.00 -1.33
CA ALA A 173 -15.06 -4.56 -1.09
C ALA A 173 -14.42 -3.81 -2.26
#